data_AF-B7APQ8-F1
#
_entry.id   AF-B7APQ8-F1
#
_cell.length_a   1.000
_cell.length_b   1.000
_cell.length_c   1.000
_cell.angle_alpha   90.00
_cell.angle_beta   90.00
_cell.angle_gamma   90.00
#
_symmetry.space_group_name_H-M   'P 1'
#
loop_
_entity.id
_entity.type
_entity.pdbx_description
1 polymer ?
#
loop_
_entity_poly.entity_id
_entity_poly.type
_entity_poly.pdbx_seq_one_letter_code
_entity_poly.pdbx_strand_id
1 'polypeptide(L)'
;MKQKEQLAAQEQKLEELTLKIEDVETLLDDVSDVAYDKAVEVVTDKVREQTQLEDLKVIEDYRKNVTSPKAKNSPEVVRLANTILGRVRERLLQSAGKILKTVQTALMQPEVKQAGKEQIKKKAKESIMDKLAKAKINTARENRERWEREGRIAPTKKQDMEL
;
A
#
# COMPACT_ATOMS: atom_id res chain seq x y z
N MET A 1 -7.91 -44.01 -30.28
CA MET A 1 -6.63 -43.79 -29.57
C MET A 1 -6.29 -42.30 -29.52
N LYS A 2 -6.02 -41.66 -30.67
CA LYS A 2 -5.59 -40.24 -30.77
C LYS A 2 -6.45 -39.21 -30.01
N GLN A 3 -7.78 -39.35 -30.04
CA GLN A 3 -8.70 -38.41 -29.36
C GLN A 3 -8.75 -38.61 -27.83
N LYS A 4 -8.61 -39.86 -27.36
CA LYS A 4 -8.52 -40.17 -25.93
C LYS A 4 -7.22 -39.66 -25.32
N GLU A 5 -6.11 -39.82 -26.04
CA GLU A 5 -4.80 -39.30 -25.63
C GLU A 5 -4.78 -37.76 -25.59
N GLN A 6 -5.42 -37.10 -26.55
CA GLN A 6 -5.56 -35.63 -26.53
C GLN A 6 -6.41 -35.14 -25.36
N LEU A 7 -7.51 -35.83 -25.03
CA LEU A 7 -8.33 -35.50 -23.86
C LEU A 7 -7.54 -35.67 -22.56
N ALA A 8 -6.84 -36.78 -22.39
CA ALA A 8 -6.00 -37.01 -21.22
C ALA A 8 -4.90 -35.95 -21.04
N ALA A 9 -4.28 -35.50 -22.14
CA ALA A 9 -3.29 -34.43 -22.11
C ALA A 9 -3.90 -33.06 -21.75
N GLN A 10 -5.14 -32.78 -22.18
CA GLN A 10 -5.85 -31.56 -21.80
C GLN A 10 -6.27 -31.58 -20.33
N GLU A 11 -6.72 -32.72 -19.82
CA GLU A 11 -7.06 -32.91 -18.40
C GLU A 11 -5.84 -32.68 -17.51
N GLN A 12 -4.70 -33.29 -17.82
CA GLN A 12 -3.45 -33.05 -17.07
C GLN A 12 -3.04 -31.57 -17.07
N LYS A 13 -3.16 -30.89 -18.21
CA LYS A 13 -2.84 -29.46 -18.30
C LYS A 13 -3.82 -28.61 -17.49
N LEU A 14 -5.10 -28.97 -17.46
CA LEU A 14 -6.10 -28.27 -16.66
C LEU A 14 -5.83 -28.43 -15.17
N GLU A 15 -5.46 -29.63 -14.74
CA GLU A 15 -5.08 -29.93 -13.36
C GLU A 15 -3.84 -29.11 -12.94
N GLU A 16 -2.79 -29.10 -13.77
CA GLU A 16 -1.58 -28.30 -13.52
C GLU A 16 -1.90 -26.80 -13.39
N LEU A 17 -2.76 -26.27 -14.26
CA LEU A 17 -3.15 -24.86 -14.21
C LEU A 17 -4.00 -24.54 -12.99
N THR A 18 -4.88 -25.45 -12.58
CA THR A 18 -5.68 -25.31 -11.35
C THR A 18 -4.77 -25.22 -10.13
N LEU A 19 -3.79 -26.12 -10.00
CA LEU A 19 -2.81 -26.10 -8.91
C LEU A 19 -2.02 -24.79 -8.86
N LYS A 20 -1.57 -24.29 -10.02
CA LYS A 20 -0.86 -22.99 -10.09
C LYS A 20 -1.73 -21.81 -9.68
N ILE A 21 -3.04 -21.86 -9.95
CA ILE A 21 -3.97 -20.82 -9.51
C ILE A 21 -4.11 -20.87 -7.99
N GLU A 22 -4.27 -22.06 -7.41
CA GLU A 22 -4.34 -22.25 -5.95
C GLU A 22 -3.08 -21.76 -5.23
N ASP A 23 -1.89 -22.04 -5.78
CA ASP A 23 -0.62 -21.53 -5.26
C ASP A 23 -0.59 -19.99 -5.25
N VAL A 24 -1.05 -19.36 -6.34
CA VAL A 24 -1.12 -17.89 -6.45
C VAL A 24 -2.14 -17.30 -5.47
N GLU A 25 -3.28 -17.95 -5.28
CA GLU A 25 -4.29 -17.50 -4.32
C GLU A 25 -3.78 -17.60 -2.88
N THR A 26 -3.08 -18.69 -2.55
CA THR A 26 -2.44 -18.86 -1.24
C THR A 26 -1.38 -17.77 -1.00
N LEU A 27 -0.53 -17.51 -2.01
CA LEU A 27 0.47 -16.44 -1.91
C LEU A 27 -0.18 -15.05 -1.72
N LEU A 28 -1.29 -14.79 -2.40
CA LEU A 28 -2.04 -13.54 -2.22
C LEU A 28 -2.58 -13.39 -0.80
N ASP A 29 -3.03 -14.48 -0.18
CA ASP A 29 -3.53 -14.47 1.19
C ASP A 29 -2.42 -14.12 2.19
N ASP A 30 -1.25 -14.75 2.05
CA ASP A 30 -0.08 -14.50 2.91
C ASP A 30 0.43 -13.07 2.76
N VAL A 31 0.64 -12.62 1.52
CA VAL A 31 1.16 -11.27 1.25
C VAL A 31 0.16 -10.21 1.66
N SER A 32 -1.15 -10.44 1.52
CA SER A 32 -2.17 -9.47 1.92
C SER A 32 -2.22 -9.28 3.44
N ASP A 33 -1.97 -10.33 4.21
CA ASP A 33 -1.89 -10.23 5.68
C ASP A 33 -0.75 -9.31 6.11
N VAL A 34 0.46 -9.60 5.61
CA VAL A 34 1.68 -8.82 5.91
C VAL A 34 1.56 -7.38 5.40
N ALA A 35 1.04 -7.19 4.19
CA ALA A 35 0.87 -5.87 3.60
C ALA A 35 -0.10 -5.00 4.41
N TYR A 36 -1.20 -5.59 4.90
CA TYR A 36 -2.15 -4.88 5.74
C TYR A 36 -1.51 -4.44 7.07
N ASP A 37 -0.85 -5.37 7.77
CA ASP A 37 -0.20 -5.07 9.05
C ASP A 37 0.85 -3.97 8.89
N LYS A 38 1.65 -4.03 7.82
CA LYS A 38 2.65 -3.01 7.55
C LYS A 38 2.04 -1.66 7.18
N ALA A 39 0.92 -1.66 6.46
CA ALA A 39 0.20 -0.43 6.13
C ALA A 39 -0.32 0.26 7.40
N VAL A 40 -0.86 -0.51 8.36
CA VAL A 40 -1.31 0.02 9.65
C VAL A 40 -0.15 0.65 10.43
N GLU A 41 1.01 -0.01 10.48
CA GLU A 41 2.22 0.52 11.13
C GLU A 41 2.66 1.84 10.49
N VAL A 42 2.84 1.86 9.16
CA VAL A 42 3.31 3.04 8.42
C VAL A 42 2.36 4.21 8.56
N VAL A 43 1.04 3.98 8.49
CA VAL A 43 0.05 5.04 8.66
C VAL A 43 0.06 5.58 10.09
N THR A 44 0.17 4.71 11.09
CA THR A 44 0.23 5.11 12.51
C THR A 44 1.45 5.98 12.78
N ASP A 45 2.62 5.59 12.26
CA ASP A 45 3.85 6.37 12.38
C ASP A 45 3.76 7.70 11.64
N LYS A 46 3.13 7.73 10.46
CA LYS A 46 2.99 8.98 9.70
C LYS A 46 2.07 9.98 10.37
N VAL A 47 0.94 9.53 10.93
CA VAL A 47 0.02 10.39 11.71
C VAL A 47 0.75 10.94 12.94
N ARG A 48 1.59 10.12 13.58
CA ARG A 48 2.42 10.56 14.70
C ARG A 48 3.36 11.70 14.27
N GLU A 49 4.10 11.52 13.18
CA GLU A 49 5.05 12.51 12.68
C GLU A 49 4.36 13.81 12.24
N GLN A 50 3.29 13.72 11.45
CA GLN A 50 2.65 14.91 10.88
C GLN A 50 1.88 15.70 11.91
N THR A 51 1.00 15.06 12.69
CA THR A 51 0.09 15.80 13.56
C THR A 51 0.73 16.16 14.89
N GLN A 52 1.42 15.21 15.53
CA GLN A 52 1.92 15.46 16.90
C GLN A 52 3.07 16.46 16.91
N LEU A 53 3.94 16.47 15.88
CA LEU A 53 5.03 17.44 15.82
C LEU A 53 4.52 18.86 15.56
N GLU A 54 3.51 19.01 14.70
CA GLU A 54 2.88 20.30 14.41
C GLU A 54 2.18 20.87 15.65
N ASP A 55 1.38 20.05 16.35
CA ASP A 55 0.69 20.48 17.57
C ASP A 55 1.68 20.89 18.68
N LEU A 56 2.79 20.15 18.81
CA LEU A 56 3.86 20.49 19.76
C LEU A 56 4.57 21.80 19.39
N LYS A 57 4.76 22.06 18.10
CA LYS A 57 5.38 23.30 17.63
C LYS A 57 4.57 24.51 18.05
N VAL A 58 3.24 24.45 17.98
CA VAL A 58 2.36 25.52 18.44
C VAL A 58 2.59 25.82 19.92
N ILE A 59 2.65 24.79 20.76
CA ILE A 59 2.90 24.94 22.22
C ILE A 59 4.28 25.57 22.46
N GLU A 60 5.31 25.12 21.75
CA GLU A 60 6.66 25.65 21.89
C GLU A 60 6.79 27.10 21.39
N ASP A 61 6.06 27.48 20.35
CA ASP A 61 6.05 28.85 19.85
C ASP A 61 5.34 29.79 20.84
N TYR A 62 4.21 29.37 21.44
CA TYR A 62 3.60 30.10 22.56
C TYR A 62 4.54 30.22 23.75
N ARG A 63 5.22 29.13 24.09
CA ARG A 63 6.20 29.12 25.18
C ARG A 63 7.31 30.12 24.93
N LYS A 64 7.93 30.11 23.75
CA LYS A 64 8.97 31.08 23.36
C LYS A 64 8.47 32.51 23.42
N ASN A 65 7.25 32.78 22.99
CA ASN A 65 6.66 34.12 23.03
C ASN A 65 6.52 34.62 24.47
N VAL A 66 6.05 33.78 25.39
CA VAL A 66 5.85 34.17 26.80
C VAL A 66 7.16 34.25 27.58
N THR A 67 8.13 33.39 27.29
CA THR A 67 9.44 33.38 27.97
C THR A 67 10.47 34.33 27.35
N SER A 68 10.15 34.92 26.18
CA SER A 68 11.04 35.85 25.48
C SER A 68 11.33 37.07 26.35
N PRO A 69 12.61 37.50 26.45
CA PRO A 69 12.97 38.77 27.07
C PRO A 69 12.24 39.97 26.44
N LYS A 70 11.84 39.87 25.17
CA LYS A 70 11.09 40.93 24.45
C LYS A 70 9.66 41.10 24.97
N ALA A 71 9.06 40.06 25.55
CA ALA A 71 7.70 40.10 26.08
C ALA A 71 7.60 40.84 27.42
N LYS A 72 8.73 41.12 28.09
CA LYS A 72 8.80 41.87 29.36
C LYS A 72 7.87 41.31 30.45
N ASN A 73 7.61 40.00 30.42
CA ASN A 73 6.80 39.32 31.43
C ASN A 73 7.56 39.21 32.76
N SER A 74 6.83 39.24 33.88
CA SER A 74 7.44 39.05 35.19
C SER A 74 8.00 37.63 35.35
N PRO A 75 9.03 37.41 36.20
CA PRO A 75 9.58 36.07 36.44
C PRO A 75 8.53 35.05 36.90
N GLU A 76 7.53 35.51 37.66
CA GLU A 76 6.43 34.66 38.11
C GLU A 76 5.52 34.20 36.96
N VAL A 77 5.19 35.09 36.03
CA VAL A 77 4.42 34.76 34.81
C VAL A 77 5.19 33.78 33.94
N VAL A 78 6.50 34.02 33.76
CA VAL A 78 7.39 33.11 33.00
C VAL A 78 7.45 31.73 33.64
N ARG A 79 7.56 31.65 34.97
CA ARG A 79 7.55 30.38 35.72
C ARG A 79 6.22 29.65 35.53
N LEU A 80 5.10 30.34 35.73
CA LEU A 80 3.76 29.77 35.60
C LEU A 80 3.50 29.27 34.17
N ALA A 81 3.87 30.05 33.16
CA ALA A 81 3.73 29.67 31.76
C ALA A 81 4.54 28.42 31.42
N ASN A 82 5.80 28.32 31.88
CA ASN A 82 6.61 27.12 31.69
C ASN A 82 5.97 25.89 32.34
N THR A 83 5.40 26.02 33.54
CA THR A 83 4.71 24.92 34.22
C THR A 83 3.45 24.49 33.47
N ILE A 84 2.58 25.44 33.09
CA ILE A 84 1.31 25.12 32.43
C ILE A 84 1.56 24.56 31.04
N LEU A 85 2.36 25.23 30.20
CA LEU A 85 2.63 24.78 28.83
C LEU A 85 3.41 23.46 28.81
N GLY A 86 4.29 23.23 29.79
CA GLY A 86 4.94 21.93 29.99
C GLY A 86 3.92 20.81 30.27
N ARG A 87 2.98 21.05 31.20
CA ARG A 87 1.89 20.10 31.49
C ARG A 87 0.97 19.89 30.29
N VAL A 88 0.65 20.93 29.54
CA VAL A 88 -0.17 20.83 28.31
C VAL A 88 0.55 19.97 27.27
N ARG A 89 1.86 20.18 27.06
CA ARG A 89 2.69 19.35 26.19
C ARG A 89 2.65 17.88 26.60
N GLU A 90 2.84 17.57 27.87
CA GLU A 90 2.79 16.19 28.39
C GLU A 90 1.42 15.56 28.18
N ARG A 91 0.34 16.28 28.51
CA ARG A 91 -1.04 15.80 28.33
C ARG A 91 -1.39 15.57 26.87
N LEU A 92 -0.93 16.46 25.98
CA LEU A 92 -1.14 16.33 24.55
C LEU A 92 -0.44 15.07 24.01
N LEU A 93 0.84 14.86 24.36
CA LEU A 93 1.59 13.66 23.98
C LEU A 93 0.92 12.37 24.47
N GLN A 94 0.47 12.37 25.73
CA GLN A 94 -0.25 11.22 26.30
C GLN A 94 -1.58 10.96 25.58
N SER A 95 -2.35 12.02 25.30
CA SER A 95 -3.64 11.90 24.61
C SER A 95 -3.46 11.38 23.18
N ALA A 96 -2.51 11.96 22.45
CA ALA A 96 -2.21 11.57 21.08
C ALA A 96 -1.72 10.11 21.01
N GLY A 97 -0.87 9.68 21.95
CA GLY A 97 -0.46 8.27 22.07
C GLY A 97 -1.63 7.32 22.35
N LYS A 98 -2.58 7.71 23.22
CA LYS A 98 -3.79 6.91 23.48
C LYS A 98 -4.66 6.80 22.23
N ILE A 99 -4.90 7.91 21.53
CA ILE A 99 -5.73 7.94 20.31
C ILE A 99 -5.09 7.06 19.23
N LEU A 100 -3.78 7.18 18.99
CA LEU A 100 -3.08 6.33 18.02
C LEU A 100 -3.24 4.84 18.37
N LYS A 101 -3.08 4.47 19.64
CA LYS A 101 -3.28 3.08 20.07
C LYS A 101 -4.70 2.60 19.85
N THR A 102 -5.71 3.44 20.14
CA THR A 102 -7.12 3.13 19.88
C THR A 102 -7.38 2.92 18.39
N VAL A 103 -6.88 3.81 17.53
CA VAL A 103 -7.02 3.69 16.07
C VAL A 103 -6.33 2.42 15.57
N GLN A 104 -5.08 2.17 16.00
CA GLN A 104 -4.35 0.96 15.63
C GLN A 104 -5.12 -0.30 16.06
N THR A 105 -5.69 -0.30 17.26
CA THR A 105 -6.49 -1.43 17.77
C THR A 105 -7.74 -1.64 16.91
N ALA A 106 -8.44 -0.56 16.55
CA ALA A 106 -9.61 -0.63 15.67
C ALA A 106 -9.26 -1.17 14.28
N LEU A 107 -8.13 -0.74 13.69
CA LEU A 107 -7.66 -1.24 12.40
C LEU A 107 -7.25 -2.71 12.43
N MET A 108 -6.83 -3.22 13.59
CA MET A 108 -6.43 -4.61 13.80
C MET A 108 -7.58 -5.52 14.26
N GLN A 109 -8.80 -5.00 14.42
CA GLN A 109 -9.96 -5.85 14.69
C GLN A 109 -10.15 -6.88 13.57
N PRO A 110 -10.49 -8.15 13.88
CA PRO A 110 -10.56 -9.22 12.89
C PRO A 110 -11.43 -8.86 11.67
N GLU A 111 -12.57 -8.24 11.89
CA GLU A 111 -13.51 -7.86 10.84
C GLU A 111 -12.93 -6.79 9.91
N VAL A 112 -12.26 -5.78 10.49
CA VAL A 112 -11.63 -4.68 9.75
C VAL A 112 -10.40 -5.17 8.99
N LYS A 113 -9.53 -5.95 9.66
CA LYS A 113 -8.36 -6.56 9.04
C LYS A 113 -8.76 -7.48 7.89
N GLN A 114 -9.77 -8.33 8.09
CA GLN A 114 -10.26 -9.21 7.02
C GLN A 114 -10.82 -8.43 5.84
N ALA A 115 -11.65 -7.41 6.08
CA ALA A 115 -12.18 -6.55 5.02
C ALA A 115 -11.07 -5.81 4.26
N GLY A 116 -10.02 -5.37 4.97
CA GLY A 116 -8.84 -4.76 4.38
C GLY A 116 -8.03 -5.72 3.52
N LYS A 117 -7.78 -6.94 4.01
CA LYS A 117 -7.10 -8.00 3.26
C LYS A 117 -7.85 -8.32 1.97
N GLU A 118 -9.17 -8.49 2.01
CA GLU A 118 -9.96 -8.76 0.81
C GLU A 118 -9.88 -7.64 -0.23
N GLN A 119 -9.83 -6.38 0.21
CA GLN A 119 -9.60 -5.26 -0.71
C GLN A 119 -8.22 -5.31 -1.36
N ILE A 120 -7.18 -5.66 -0.60
CA ILE A 120 -5.82 -5.83 -1.12
C ILE A 120 -5.80 -6.97 -2.15
N LYS A 121 -6.33 -8.15 -1.80
CA LYS A 121 -6.43 -9.30 -2.70
C LYS A 121 -7.14 -8.96 -3.99
N LYS A 122 -8.30 -8.30 -3.91
CA LYS A 122 -9.09 -7.92 -5.10
C LYS A 122 -8.28 -7.04 -6.04
N LYS A 123 -7.67 -5.97 -5.52
CA LYS A 123 -6.83 -5.06 -6.33
C LYS A 123 -5.59 -5.77 -6.89
N ALA A 124 -5.00 -6.69 -6.13
CA ALA A 124 -3.88 -7.48 -6.59
C ALA A 124 -4.29 -8.41 -7.75
N LYS A 125 -5.42 -9.13 -7.65
CA LYS A 125 -5.97 -9.95 -8.72
C LYS A 125 -6.23 -9.14 -9.99
N GLU A 126 -6.88 -7.98 -9.87
CA GLU A 126 -7.10 -7.06 -10.99
C GLU A 126 -5.78 -6.63 -11.66
N SER A 127 -4.77 -6.26 -10.86
CA SER A 127 -3.45 -5.87 -11.37
C SER A 127 -2.70 -7.03 -12.05
N ILE A 128 -2.76 -8.23 -11.48
CA ILE A 128 -2.15 -9.43 -12.07
C ILE A 128 -2.80 -9.74 -13.42
N MET A 129 -4.13 -9.69 -13.50
CA MET A 129 -4.85 -9.95 -14.75
C MET A 129 -4.52 -8.93 -15.84
N ASP A 130 -4.44 -7.65 -15.50
CA ASP A 130 -4.01 -6.60 -16.44
C ASP A 130 -2.57 -6.84 -16.94
N LYS A 131 -1.64 -7.15 -16.03
CA LYS A 131 -0.25 -7.49 -16.38
C LYS A 131 -0.17 -8.73 -17.29
N LEU A 132 -0.97 -9.76 -17.02
CA LEU A 132 -1.04 -10.96 -17.85
C LEU A 132 -1.60 -10.67 -19.25
N ALA A 133 -2.65 -9.84 -19.34
CA ALA A 133 -3.21 -9.43 -20.62
C ALA A 133 -2.19 -8.66 -21.47
N LYS A 134 -1.48 -7.69 -20.87
CA LYS A 134 -0.41 -6.94 -21.51
C LYS A 134 0.74 -7.84 -21.96
N ALA A 135 1.17 -8.76 -21.11
CA ALA A 135 2.21 -9.74 -21.44
C ALA A 135 1.81 -10.60 -22.64
N LYS A 136 0.58 -11.13 -22.68
CA LYS A 136 0.08 -11.92 -23.82
C LYS A 136 0.13 -11.15 -25.13
N ILE A 137 -0.29 -9.89 -25.14
CA ILE A 137 -0.25 -9.02 -26.33
C ILE A 137 1.20 -8.81 -26.78
N ASN A 138 2.10 -8.49 -25.85
CA ASN A 138 3.51 -8.25 -26.15
C ASN A 138 4.18 -9.50 -26.72
N THR A 139 4.00 -10.66 -26.10
CA THR A 139 4.56 -11.92 -26.59
C THR A 139 3.98 -12.31 -27.95
N ALA A 140 2.68 -12.07 -28.20
CA ALA A 140 2.08 -12.29 -29.51
C ALA A 140 2.69 -11.39 -30.59
N ARG A 141 2.95 -10.11 -30.26
CA ARG A 141 3.63 -9.16 -31.14
C ARG A 141 5.06 -9.60 -31.44
N GLU A 142 5.84 -9.94 -30.41
CA GLU A 142 7.23 -10.39 -30.55
C GLU A 142 7.33 -11.68 -31.39
N ASN A 143 6.42 -12.64 -31.15
CA ASN A 143 6.35 -13.87 -31.93
C ASN A 143 6.02 -13.60 -33.40
N ARG A 144 5.09 -12.68 -33.68
CA ARG A 144 4.77 -12.25 -35.04
C ARG A 144 5.97 -11.62 -35.74
N GLU A 145 6.62 -10.63 -35.11
CA GLU A 145 7.82 -9.98 -35.64
C GLU A 145 8.96 -10.99 -35.90
N ARG A 146 9.09 -12.00 -35.03
CA ARG A 146 10.03 -13.12 -35.22
C ARG A 146 9.65 -13.97 -36.44
N TRP A 147 8.38 -14.34 -36.60
CA TRP A 147 7.92 -15.14 -37.74
C TRP A 147 8.01 -14.40 -39.08
N GLU A 148 7.79 -13.08 -39.10
CA GLU A 148 8.02 -12.24 -40.28
C GLU A 148 9.51 -12.23 -40.67
N ARG A 149 10.42 -12.06 -39.70
CA ARG A 149 11.87 -12.13 -39.94
C ARG A 149 12.33 -13.51 -40.44
N GLU A 150 11.71 -14.58 -39.95
CA GLU A 150 12.00 -15.95 -40.36
C GLU A 150 11.29 -16.35 -41.66
N GLY A 151 10.51 -15.45 -42.29
CA GLY A 151 9.76 -15.73 -43.51
C GLY A 151 8.64 -16.76 -43.34
N ARG A 152 8.22 -17.06 -42.10
CA ARG A 152 7.12 -18.01 -41.81
C ARG A 152 5.75 -17.41 -42.10
N ILE A 153 5.63 -16.09 -42.04
CA ILE A 153 4.41 -15.34 -42.36
C ILE A 153 4.76 -14.14 -43.22
N ALA A 154 3.81 -13.69 -44.04
CA ALA A 154 3.98 -12.48 -44.84
C ALA A 154 4.12 -11.26 -43.93
N PRO A 155 5.05 -10.33 -44.22
CA PRO A 155 5.20 -9.11 -43.45
C PRO A 155 3.91 -8.31 -43.50
N THR A 156 3.45 -7.87 -42.33
CA THR A 156 2.30 -6.98 -42.24
C THR A 156 2.69 -5.69 -42.98
N LYS A 157 1.96 -5.31 -44.06
CA LYS A 157 2.20 -4.03 -44.75
C LYS A 157 2.13 -2.93 -43.71
N LYS A 158 3.26 -2.27 -43.44
CA LYS A 158 3.25 -1.01 -42.68
C LYS A 158 2.40 -0.06 -43.53
N GLN A 159 1.17 0.20 -43.11
CA GLN A 159 0.52 1.44 -43.52
C GLN A 159 1.39 2.52 -42.89
N ASP A 160 2.18 3.18 -43.74
CA ASP A 160 2.77 4.46 -43.40
C ASP A 160 1.61 5.31 -42.84
N MET A 161 1.64 5.58 -41.54
CA MET A 161 0.79 6.60 -40.96
C MET A 161 1.32 7.92 -41.52
N GLU A 162 0.82 8.30 -42.69
CA GLU A 162 0.90 9.67 -43.17
C GLU A 162 0.18 10.57 -42.15
N LEU A 163 0.92 11.62 -41.80
CA LEU A 163 0.69 12.76 -40.89
C LEU A 163 -0.76 13.16 -40.60
#